data_AF-A0A928JWR4-F1
#
_entry.id   AF-A0A928JWR4-F1
#
_cell.length_a   1.000
_cell.length_b   1.000
_cell.length_c   1.000
_cell.angle_alpha   90.00
_cell.angle_beta   90.00
_cell.angle_gamma   90.00
#
_symmetry.space_group_name_H-M   'P 1'
#
loop_
_entity.id
_entity.type
_entity.pdbx_description
1 polymer ?
#
loop_
_entity_poly.entity_id
_entity_poly.type
_entity_poly.pdbx_seq_one_letter_code
_entity_poly.pdbx_strand_id
1 'polypeptide(L)' 'EPMINLGTYKVKTLSDGWTVKTLDGKASAHFEHTVAITNNGPVILTRA' A
#
# COMPACT_ATOMS: atom_id res chain seq x y z
N GLU A 1 -1.03 3.18 -4.54
CA GLU A 1 -1.24 2.69 -3.17
C GLU A 1 0.10 2.27 -2.53
N PRO A 2 0.82 3.16 -1.82
CA PRO A 2 2.11 2.82 -1.20
C PRO A 2 1.97 2.08 0.14
N MET A 3 2.62 0.91 0.23
CA MET A 3 2.82 0.17 1.49
C MET A 3 4.28 0.31 1.93
N ILE A 4 4.52 0.75 3.16
CA ILE A 4 5.86 1.02 3.69
C ILE A 4 6.14 0.16 4.92
N ASN A 5 7.23 -0.60 4.89
CA ASN A 5 7.67 -1.46 5.98
C ASN A 5 8.71 -0.74 6.85
N LEU A 6 8.62 -0.91 8.17
CA LEU A 6 9.59 -0.34 9.12
C LEU A 6 11.00 -0.96 9.01
N GLY A 7 11.09 -2.20 8.54
CA GLY A 7 12.35 -2.94 8.41
C GLY A 7 12.67 -3.30 6.96
N THR A 8 12.67 -4.59 6.65
CA THR A 8 12.97 -5.06 5.29
C THR A 8 11.79 -4.87 4.32
N TYR A 9 12.09 -4.67 3.04
CA TYR A 9 11.08 -4.68 1.97
C TYR A 9 10.53 -6.09 1.68
N LYS A 10 11.21 -7.14 2.15
CA LYS A 10 10.82 -8.54 1.88
C LYS A 10 9.50 -8.89 2.56
N VAL A 11 8.67 -9.66 1.86
CA VAL A 11 7.36 -10.13 2.32
C VAL A 11 7.16 -11.62 2.05
N LYS A 12 6.13 -12.21 2.65
CA LYS A 12 5.63 -13.55 2.33
C LYS A 12 4.11 -13.60 2.35
N THR A 13 3.52 -14.42 1.49
CA THR A 13 2.10 -14.77 1.53
C THR A 13 1.89 -15.92 2.52
N LEU A 14 0.88 -15.82 3.37
CA LEU A 14 0.54 -16.88 4.32
C LEU A 14 -0.22 -18.02 3.63
N SER A 15 -0.44 -19.11 4.36
CA SER A 15 -1.12 -20.32 3.85
C SER A 15 -2.60 -20.11 3.50
N ASP A 16 -3.20 -19.00 3.91
CA ASP A 16 -4.55 -18.61 3.49
C ASP A 16 -4.61 -18.12 2.04
N GLY A 17 -3.45 -17.90 1.40
CA GLY A 17 -3.34 -17.44 0.02
C GLY A 17 -3.56 -15.94 -0.17
N TRP A 18 -3.82 -15.18 0.90
CA TRP A 18 -4.21 -13.77 0.83
C TRP A 18 -3.37 -12.86 1.72
N THR A 19 -3.11 -13.26 2.96
CA THR A 19 -2.43 -12.38 3.92
C THR A 19 -0.96 -12.22 3.54
N VAL A 20 -0.54 -10.98 3.30
CA VAL A 20 0.86 -10.63 3.08
C VAL A 20 1.46 -10.09 4.37
N LYS A 21 2.55 -10.70 4.85
CA LYS A 21 3.30 -10.24 6.03
C LYS A 21 4.73 -9.83 5.67
N THR A 22 5.27 -8.86 6.40
CA THR A 22 6.70 -8.54 6.39
C THR A 22 7.51 -9.76 6.82
N LEU A 23 8.63 -10.02 6.15
CA LEU A 23 9.44 -11.21 6.43
C LEU A 23 10.11 -11.13 7.82
N ASP A 24 10.38 -9.90 8.29
CA ASP A 24 10.97 -9.63 9.61
C ASP A 24 9.93 -9.41 10.72
N GLY A 25 8.62 -9.47 10.40
CA GLY A 25 7.53 -9.32 11.35
C GLY A 25 7.33 -7.91 11.91
N LYS A 26 8.05 -6.89 11.42
CA LYS A 26 7.87 -5.49 11.85
C LYS A 26 6.63 -4.87 11.21
N ALA A 27 6.18 -3.76 11.80
CA ALA A 27 5.01 -3.01 11.33
C ALA A 27 5.13 -2.56 9.87
N SER A 28 3.98 -2.48 9.20
CA SER A 28 3.80 -1.91 7.87
C SER A 28 2.60 -0.95 7.90
N ALA A 29 2.65 0.11 7.10
CA ALA A 29 1.58 1.08 6.96
C ALA A 29 1.20 1.25 5.48
N HIS A 30 -0.08 1.53 5.23
CA HIS A 30 -0.63 1.66 3.89
C HIS A 30 -1.51 2.91 3.80
N PHE A 31 -1.38 3.66 2.71
CA PHE A 31 -2.31 4.70 2.29
C PHE A 31 -2.67 4.56 0.82
N GLU A 32 -3.88 4.96 0.46
CA GLU A 32 -4.36 4.91 -0.92
C GLU A 32 -5.23 6.11 -1.28
N HIS A 33 -5.06 6.59 -2.50
CA HIS A 33 -6.00 7.49 -3.18
C HIS A 33 -6.26 6.99 -4.59
N THR A 34 -7.51 7.15 -5.05
CA THR A 34 -7.85 7.05 -6.46
C THR A 34 -7.68 8.41 -7.12
N VAL A 35 -6.93 8.49 -8.21
CA VAL A 35 -6.60 9.75 -8.91
C VAL A 35 -7.09 9.70 -10.35
N ALA A 36 -7.85 10.72 -10.76
CA ALA A 36 -8.23 10.94 -12.16
C ALA A 36 -7.24 11.93 -12.83
N ILE A 37 -6.75 11.59 -14.03
CA ILE A 37 -5.94 12.48 -14.87
C ILE A 37 -6.89 13.36 -15.69
N THR A 38 -6.72 14.68 -15.62
CA THR A 38 -7.53 15.65 -16.39
C THR A 38 -6.64 16.67 -17.09
N ASN A 39 -7.21 17.42 -18.04
CA ASN A 39 -6.50 18.52 -18.72
C ASN A 39 -6.04 19.63 -17.77
N ASN A 40 -6.68 19.76 -16.59
CA ASN A 40 -6.35 20.78 -15.59
C ASN A 40 -5.44 20.22 -14.46
N GLY A 41 -4.89 19.02 -14.64
CA GLY A 41 -4.07 18.32 -13.65
C GLY A 41 -4.77 17.13 -12.98
N PRO A 42 -4.09 16.42 -12.06
CA PRO A 42 -4.65 15.28 -11.37
C PRO A 42 -5.69 15.69 -10.31
N VAL A 43 -6.77 14.92 -10.19
CA VAL A 43 -7.82 15.10 -9.18
C VAL A 43 -7.84 13.90 -8.25
N ILE A 44 -7.76 14.13 -6.94
CA ILE A 44 -7.91 13.10 -5.92
C ILE A 44 -9.41 12.85 -5.70
N LEU A 45 -9.89 11.67 -6.10
CA LEU A 45 -11.31 11.31 -6.03
C LEU A 45 -11.75 10.88 -4.62
N THR A 46 -10.82 10.42 -3.79
CA THR A 46 -11.09 9.83 -2.48
C THR A 46 -10.52 10.66 -1.32
N ARG A 47 -10.44 11.98 -1.48
CA ARG A 47 -10.07 12.88 -0.37
C ARG A 47 -11.22 12.99 0.64
N ALA A 48 -10.90 13.03 1.93
CA ALA A 48 -11.85 13.32 3.01
C ALA A 48 -12.21 14.81 3.05
#